data_AF-A0A454CVG2-F1
#
_entry.id   AF-A0A454CVG2-F1
#
_cell.length_a   1.000
_cell.length_b   1.000
_cell.length_c   1.000
_cell.angle_alpha   90.00
_cell.angle_beta   90.00
_cell.angle_gamma   90.00
#
_symmetry.space_group_name_H-M   'P 1'
#
loop_
_entity.id
_entity.type
_entity.pdbx_description
1 polymer ?
#
loop_
_entity_poly.entity_id
_entity_poly.type
_entity_poly.pdbx_seq_one_letter_code
_entity_poly.pdbx_strand_id
1 'polypeptide(L)'
;MFDQDRRAFSSGCVRVEHADQLAELLFKTQGLEERLAKKRQSGRRSNTSVPLSERIQVHIIYQTAWLEEGTLYYRDDIYQYDDQG
;
A
#
# COMPACT_ATOMS: atom_id res chain seq x y z
N MET A 1 8.57 -9.35 -9.00
CA MET A 1 8.17 -7.93 -9.13
C MET A 1 8.64 -7.14 -7.92
N PHE A 2 8.49 -7.64 -6.70
CA PHE A 2 8.95 -6.93 -5.51
C PHE A 2 10.46 -7.02 -5.27
N ASP A 3 11.11 -8.10 -5.73
CA ASP A 3 12.58 -8.25 -5.69
C ASP A 3 13.35 -7.47 -6.78
N GLN A 4 12.69 -6.57 -7.52
CA GLN A 4 13.34 -5.78 -8.57
C GLN A 4 13.66 -4.39 -8.06
N ASP A 5 14.84 -3.87 -8.44
CA ASP A 5 15.28 -2.52 -8.04
C ASP A 5 14.39 -1.43 -8.65
N ARG A 6 14.04 -1.57 -9.93
CA ARG A 6 13.04 -0.72 -10.59
C ARG A 6 11.69 -1.42 -10.54
N ARG A 7 10.62 -0.74 -10.10
CA ARG A 7 9.26 -1.35 -9.94
C ARG A 7 8.13 -0.58 -10.60
N ALA A 8 8.45 0.43 -11.41
CA ALA A 8 7.48 1.23 -12.16
C ALA A 8 6.96 0.48 -13.41
N PHE A 9 6.29 -0.66 -13.20
CA PHE A 9 5.78 -1.52 -14.27
C PHE A 9 4.24 -1.55 -14.35
N SER A 10 3.55 -0.90 -13.44
CA SER A 10 2.08 -0.87 -13.41
C SER A 10 1.51 0.22 -14.31
N SER A 11 0.37 -0.04 -14.95
CA SER A 11 -0.42 0.95 -15.71
C SER A 11 -1.12 2.03 -14.85
N GLY A 12 -0.68 2.24 -13.60
CA GLY A 12 -1.20 3.27 -12.69
C GLY A 12 -1.68 2.77 -11.32
N CYS A 13 -1.98 1.49 -11.16
CA CYS A 13 -2.37 0.93 -9.85
C CYS A 13 -1.14 0.58 -8.99
N VAL A 14 -1.13 1.03 -7.74
CA VAL A 14 -0.11 0.65 -6.75
C VAL A 14 -0.39 -0.75 -6.19
N ARG A 15 0.58 -1.66 -6.29
CA ARG A 15 0.52 -3.00 -5.69
C ARG A 15 1.31 -3.03 -4.40
N VAL A 16 0.72 -3.59 -3.34
CA VAL A 16 1.35 -3.77 -2.03
C VAL A 16 1.83 -5.21 -1.91
N GLU A 17 3.11 -5.41 -1.59
CA GLU A 17 3.72 -6.75 -1.48
C GLU A 17 3.04 -7.63 -0.45
N HIS A 18 2.80 -7.09 0.75
CA HIS A 18 2.15 -7.78 1.85
C HIS A 18 0.69 -7.33 2.02
N ALA A 19 -0.07 -7.33 0.92
CA ALA A 19 -1.46 -6.87 0.92
C ALA A 19 -2.35 -7.61 1.93
N ASP A 20 -2.12 -8.91 2.18
CA ASP A 20 -2.87 -9.69 3.17
C ASP A 20 -2.61 -9.21 4.60
N GLN A 21 -1.37 -8.86 4.94
CA GLN A 21 -1.01 -8.32 6.25
C GLN A 21 -1.60 -6.93 6.45
N LEU A 22 -1.55 -6.09 5.40
CA LEU A 22 -2.22 -4.79 5.42
C LEU A 22 -3.73 -4.96 5.65
N ALA A 23 -4.37 -5.90 4.96
CA ALA A 23 -5.78 -6.19 5.16
C ALA A 23 -6.07 -6.64 6.60
N GLU A 24 -5.25 -7.50 7.19
CA GLU A 24 -5.41 -7.89 8.61
C GLU A 24 -5.31 -6.71 9.56
N LEU A 25 -4.32 -5.83 9.37
CA LEU A 25 -4.16 -4.62 10.15
C LEU A 25 -5.38 -3.69 10.01
N LEU A 26 -5.89 -3.52 8.79
CA LEU A 26 -7.09 -2.73 8.52
C LEU A 26 -8.29 -3.30 9.28
N PHE A 27 -8.55 -4.60 9.21
CA PHE A 27 -9.68 -5.19 9.93
C PHE A 27 -9.51 -5.07 11.45
N LYS A 28 -8.28 -5.21 11.97
CA LYS A 28 -7.99 -5.03 13.39
C LYS A 28 -8.27 -3.61 13.87
N THR A 29 -7.82 -2.60 13.12
CA THR A 29 -8.08 -1.19 13.49
C THR A 29 -9.55 -0.81 13.44
N GLN A 30 -10.38 -1.55 12.70
CA GLN A 30 -11.83 -1.35 12.63
C GLN A 30 -12.64 -2.24 13.62
N GLY A 31 -11.99 -3.10 14.41
CA GLY A 31 -12.70 -4.07 15.27
C GLY A 31 -13.48 -5.13 14.49
N LEU A 32 -13.02 -5.50 13.29
CA LEU A 32 -13.69 -6.43 12.36
C LEU A 32 -13.02 -7.82 12.29
N GLU A 33 -12.15 -8.17 13.24
CA GLU A 33 -11.34 -9.40 13.22
C GLU A 33 -12.22 -10.66 13.18
N GLU A 34 -13.30 -10.69 13.96
CA GLU A 34 -14.23 -11.82 13.98
C GLU A 34 -14.94 -12.00 12.63
N ARG A 35 -15.27 -10.88 11.96
CA ARG A 35 -15.88 -10.88 10.63
C ARG A 35 -14.91 -11.44 9.59
N LEU A 36 -13.62 -11.06 9.67
CA LEU A 36 -12.58 -11.60 8.80
C LEU A 36 -12.40 -13.11 9.01
N ALA A 37 -12.33 -13.55 10.27
CA ALA A 37 -12.20 -14.96 10.63
C ALA A 37 -13.38 -15.80 10.11
N LYS A 38 -14.62 -15.34 10.32
CA LYS A 38 -15.83 -16.00 9.79
C LYS A 38 -15.81 -16.07 8.26
N LYS A 39 -15.41 -14.99 7.57
CA LYS A 39 -15.33 -14.98 6.11
C LYS A 39 -14.31 -16.00 5.59
N ARG A 40 -13.13 -16.07 6.21
CA ARG A 40 -12.08 -17.06 5.88
C ARG A 40 -12.57 -18.50 6.10
N GLN A 41 -13.23 -18.77 7.23
CA GLN A 41 -13.79 -20.09 7.55
C GLN A 41 -14.94 -20.50 6.62
N SER A 42 -15.72 -19.54 6.11
CA SER A 42 -16.89 -19.84 5.28
C SER A 42 -16.56 -20.55 3.94
N GLY A 43 -15.29 -20.54 3.51
CA GLY A 43 -14.86 -21.11 2.23
C GLY A 43 -15.46 -20.43 0.99
N ARG A 44 -16.36 -19.45 1.16
CA ARG A 44 -17.01 -18.72 0.08
C ARG A 44 -16.01 -17.77 -0.56
N ARG A 45 -15.62 -18.10 -1.80
CA ARG A 45 -14.75 -17.28 -2.67
C ARG A 45 -15.45 -16.09 -3.33
N SER A 46 -16.68 -15.77 -2.95
CA SER A 46 -17.35 -14.59 -3.49
C SER A 46 -16.67 -13.32 -2.99
N ASN A 47 -16.43 -12.38 -3.92
CA ASN A 47 -15.95 -11.04 -3.60
C ASN A 47 -16.87 -10.39 -2.57
N THR A 48 -16.29 -9.69 -1.60
CA THR A 48 -17.04 -9.03 -0.53
C THR A 48 -16.45 -7.65 -0.30
N SER A 49 -17.29 -6.63 -0.41
CA SER A 49 -16.92 -5.28 -0.01
C SER A 49 -17.09 -5.13 1.51
N VAL A 50 -16.10 -4.55 2.16
CA VAL A 50 -16.12 -4.27 3.60
C VAL A 50 -15.93 -2.78 3.80
N PRO A 51 -16.98 -2.03 4.18
CA PRO A 51 -16.84 -0.62 4.50
C PRO A 51 -16.04 -0.48 5.80
N LEU A 52 -15.11 0.48 5.81
CA LEU A 52 -14.38 0.89 7.01
C LEU A 52 -15.19 2.00 7.71
N SER A 53 -15.35 1.91 9.03
CA SER A 53 -16.05 2.92 9.82
C SER A 53 -15.20 4.19 9.98
N GLU A 54 -13.90 4.00 10.15
CA GLU A 54 -12.92 5.08 10.21
C GLU A 54 -12.29 5.29 8.83
N ARG A 55 -12.16 6.54 8.41
CA ARG A 55 -11.47 6.87 7.16
C ARG A 55 -9.97 6.80 7.36
N ILE A 56 -9.30 6.03 6.50
CA ILE A 56 -7.85 5.92 6.53
C ILE A 56 -7.30 6.79 5.41
N GLN A 57 -6.55 7.81 5.79
CA GLN A 57 -5.94 8.72 4.85
C GLN A 57 -4.82 8.02 4.09
N VAL A 58 -4.82 8.15 2.76
CA VAL A 58 -3.77 7.65 1.89
C VAL A 58 -3.13 8.85 1.21
N HIS A 59 -1.80 8.95 1.32
CA HIS A 59 -1.00 9.96 0.62
C HIS A 59 -0.07 9.25 -0.35
N ILE A 60 -0.10 9.67 -1.61
CA ILE A 60 0.85 9.25 -2.63
C ILE A 60 1.70 10.47 -2.95
N ILE A 61 2.94 10.47 -2.48
CA ILE A 61 3.90 11.55 -2.71
C ILE A 61 4.98 11.05 -3.66
N TYR A 62 5.51 11.99 -4.45
CA TYR A 62 6.67 11.75 -5.29
C TYR A 62 7.84 12.55 -4.73
N GLN A 63 8.88 11.85 -4.29
CA GLN A 63 10.05 12.46 -3.68
C GLN A 63 11.30 11.71 -4.15
N THR A 64 12.21 12.43 -4.77
CA THR A 64 13.48 11.91 -5.32
C THR A 64 14.64 12.08 -4.32
N ALA A 65 14.47 12.93 -3.29
CA ALA A 65 15.43 13.10 -2.20
C ALA A 65 14.73 13.30 -0.84
N TRP A 66 15.19 12.60 0.21
CA TRP A 66 14.68 12.76 1.58
C TRP A 66 15.75 12.54 2.64
N LEU A 67 15.57 13.15 3.82
CA LEU A 67 16.43 12.98 4.99
C LEU A 67 15.78 12.00 5.97
N GLU A 68 16.53 10.98 6.38
CA GLU A 68 16.10 10.02 7.38
C GLU A 68 17.26 9.76 8.34
N GLU A 69 17.03 9.98 9.64
CA GLU A 69 18.03 9.81 10.71
C GLU A 69 19.37 10.52 10.44
N GLY A 70 19.34 11.69 9.79
CA GLY A 70 20.53 12.47 9.45
C GLY A 70 21.27 12.00 8.19
N THR A 71 20.79 10.95 7.53
CA THR A 71 21.31 10.46 6.25
C THR A 71 20.42 10.94 5.11
N LEU A 72 21.05 11.52 4.08
CA LEU A 72 20.35 11.96 2.88
C LEU A 72 20.27 10.82 1.87
N TYR A 73 19.06 10.47 1.47
CA TYR A 73 18.76 9.41 0.52
C TYR A 73 18.26 9.99 -0.79
N TYR A 74 18.63 9.34 -1.90
CA TYR A 74 18.21 9.69 -3.25
C TYR A 74 17.59 8.48 -3.96
N ARG A 75 16.70 8.78 -4.92
CA ARG A 75 16.08 7.82 -5.85
C ARG A 75 16.03 8.42 -7.24
N ASP A 76 16.03 7.54 -8.23
CA ASP A 76 15.94 7.93 -9.63
C ASP A 76 14.63 8.68 -9.93
N ASP A 77 14.75 9.81 -10.62
CA ASP A 77 13.62 10.58 -11.14
C ASP A 77 13.03 9.91 -12.39
N ILE A 78 12.29 8.83 -12.17
CA ILE A 78 11.65 8.06 -13.24
C ILE A 78 10.58 8.82 -14.05
N TYR A 79 10.11 9.97 -13.56
CA TYR A 79 9.11 10.79 -14.25
C TYR A 79 9.66 12.10 -14.82
N GLN A 80 10.95 12.38 -14.60
CA GLN A 80 11.65 13.57 -15.11
C GLN A 80 10.99 14.87 -14.62
N TYR A 81 10.55 14.88 -13.36
CA TYR A 81 9.94 16.07 -12.74
C TYR A 81 10.97 17.03 -12.14
N ASP A 82 12.17 16.56 -11.81
CA ASP A 82 13.23 17.38 -11.21
C ASP A 82 13.90 18.29 -12.25
N ASP A 83 13.89 17.92 -13.54
CA ASP A 83 14.44 18.71 -14.65
C ASP A 83 13.58 19.93 -15.03
N GLN A 84 12.39 20.09 -14.44
CA GLN A 84 11.45 21.18 -14.73
C GLN A 84 11.53 22.34 -13.71
N GLY A 85 12.60 22.40 -12.90
CA GLY A 85 12.82 23.38 -11.83
C GLY A 85 13.73 24.55 -12.20
#